data_AF-N8YLB9-F1
#
_entry.id   AF-N8YLB9-F1
#
_cell.length_a   1.000
_cell.length_b   1.000
_cell.length_c   1.000
_cell.angle_alpha   90.00
_cell.angle_beta   90.00
_cell.angle_gamma   90.00
#
_symmetry.space_group_name_H-M   'P 1'
#
loop_
_entity.id
_entity.type
_entity.pdbx_description
1 polymer ?
#
loop_
_entity_poly.entity_id
_entity_poly.type
_entity_poly.pdbx_seq_one_letter_code
_entity_poly.pdbx_strand_id
1 'polypeptide(L)'
;MTNSFAGVAQPFEDEYYRLQTKFIEAQTNSNDVYRYPDGNMVTKVEDKIKIQASRDCLTWKAERDFDLHILNNFKEYESAKEKSFFINASKDEWLDNLKYLNEKINNPENKCI
;
A
#
# COMPACT_ATOMS: atom_id res chain seq x y z
N MET A 1 37.19 7.36 -21.79
CA MET A 1 35.97 8.04 -21.32
C MET A 1 35.10 7.00 -20.67
N THR A 2 34.79 7.20 -19.39
CA THR A 2 34.01 6.31 -18.53
C THR A 2 32.54 6.33 -18.90
N ASN A 3 32.05 5.29 -19.56
CA ASN A 3 30.62 4.98 -19.62
C ASN A 3 30.23 4.30 -18.31
N SER A 4 29.69 5.08 -17.39
CA SER A 4 29.18 4.59 -16.11
C SER A 4 27.79 5.16 -15.90
N PHE A 5 26.78 4.67 -16.60
CA PHE A 5 25.38 4.94 -16.28
C PHE A 5 24.47 3.81 -16.79
N ALA A 6 23.46 3.49 -15.99
CA ALA A 6 22.42 2.46 -16.14
C ALA A 6 22.80 1.06 -15.64
N GLY A 7 22.41 0.74 -14.40
CA GLY A 7 22.49 -0.64 -13.92
C GLY A 7 21.81 -0.95 -12.58
N VAL A 8 21.38 0.05 -11.80
CA VAL A 8 20.87 -0.19 -10.43
C VAL A 8 19.48 0.40 -10.16
N ALA A 9 18.92 1.20 -11.08
CA ALA A 9 17.61 1.84 -10.88
C ALA A 9 16.39 0.94 -11.20
N GLN A 10 16.53 -0.05 -12.08
CA GLN A 10 15.44 -0.94 -12.48
C GLN A 10 14.80 -1.74 -11.31
N PRO A 11 15.57 -2.34 -10.38
CA PRO A 11 14.99 -3.12 -9.28
C PRO A 11 14.09 -2.30 -8.34
N PHE A 12 14.41 -1.02 -8.12
CA PHE A 12 13.59 -0.15 -7.28
C PHE A 12 12.26 0.19 -7.95
N GLU A 13 12.29 0.62 -9.22
CA GLU A 13 11.10 1.06 -9.94
C GLU A 13 10.13 -0.11 -10.18
N ASP A 14 10.64 -1.30 -10.54
CA ASP A 14 9.81 -2.49 -10.75
C ASP A 14 9.03 -2.86 -9.48
N GLU A 15 9.71 -2.87 -8.33
CA GLU A 15 9.11 -3.17 -7.04
C GLU A 15 8.16 -2.06 -6.57
N TYR A 16 8.48 -0.79 -6.87
CA TYR A 16 7.59 0.35 -6.62
C TYR A 16 6.24 0.15 -7.33
N TYR A 17 6.25 -0.10 -8.64
CA TYR A 17 5.01 -0.29 -9.39
C TYR A 17 4.26 -1.55 -8.96
N ARG A 18 4.98 -2.63 -8.63
CA ARG A 18 4.37 -3.87 -8.14
C ARG A 18 3.64 -3.66 -6.82
N LEU A 19 4.23 -2.91 -5.88
CA LEU A 19 3.63 -2.61 -4.58
C LEU A 19 2.50 -1.58 -4.70
N GLN A 20 2.68 -0.55 -5.53
CA GLN A 20 1.63 0.42 -5.83
C GLN A 20 0.40 -0.26 -6.44
N THR A 21 0.60 -1.21 -7.36
CA THR A 21 -0.50 -1.99 -7.96
C THR A 21 -1.24 -2.79 -6.90
N LYS A 22 -0.52 -3.52 -6.03
CA LYS A 22 -1.14 -4.28 -4.92
C LYS A 22 -1.93 -3.39 -3.96
N PHE A 23 -1.40 -2.20 -3.67
CA PHE A 23 -2.11 -1.23 -2.83
C PHE A 23 -3.40 -0.75 -3.48
N ILE A 24 -3.36 -0.36 -4.76
CA ILE A 24 -4.55 0.08 -5.52
C ILE A 24 -5.57 -1.06 -5.64
N GLU A 25 -5.14 -2.30 -5.88
CA GLU A 25 -6.00 -3.48 -5.91
C GLU A 25 -6.69 -3.69 -4.55
N ALA A 26 -5.94 -3.59 -3.44
CA ALA A 26 -6.51 -3.72 -2.10
C ALA A 26 -7.52 -2.61 -1.78
N GLN A 27 -7.22 -1.36 -2.13
CA GLN A 27 -8.16 -0.23 -2.00
C GLN A 27 -9.43 -0.43 -2.83
N THR A 28 -9.30 -0.91 -4.06
CA THR A 28 -10.44 -1.16 -4.95
C THR A 28 -11.32 -2.27 -4.38
N ASN A 29 -10.72 -3.37 -3.92
CA ASN A 29 -11.42 -4.48 -3.29
C ASN A 29 -12.08 -4.08 -1.96
N SER A 30 -11.52 -3.10 -1.25
CA SER A 30 -12.12 -2.57 -0.04
C SER A 30 -13.48 -1.92 -0.29
N ASN A 31 -13.62 -1.26 -1.44
CA ASN A 31 -14.84 -0.57 -1.86
C ASN A 31 -15.84 -1.44 -2.65
N ASP A 32 -15.55 -2.74 -2.83
CA ASP A 32 -16.39 -3.63 -3.63
C ASP A 32 -17.69 -4.05 -2.90
N VAL A 33 -18.67 -4.57 -3.65
CA VAL A 33 -19.93 -5.07 -3.12
C VAL A 33 -19.69 -6.22 -2.15
N TYR A 34 -20.39 -6.22 -1.00
CA TYR A 34 -20.31 -7.32 -0.04
C TYR A 34 -21.02 -8.55 -0.57
N ARG A 35 -20.24 -9.55 -0.98
CA ARG A 35 -20.72 -10.88 -1.39
C ARG A 35 -20.04 -11.97 -0.58
N TYR A 36 -20.77 -13.03 -0.28
CA TYR A 36 -20.20 -14.28 0.21
C TYR A 36 -19.48 -15.01 -0.95
N PRO A 37 -18.62 -16.02 -0.65
CA PRO A 37 -17.91 -16.79 -1.68
C PRO A 37 -18.84 -17.52 -2.67
N ASP A 38 -20.08 -17.78 -2.29
CA ASP A 38 -21.12 -18.38 -3.14
C ASP A 38 -21.78 -17.38 -4.12
N GLY A 39 -21.38 -16.10 -4.08
CA GLY A 39 -21.88 -15.04 -4.92
C GLY A 39 -23.10 -14.28 -4.38
N ASN A 40 -23.70 -14.76 -3.27
CA ASN A 40 -24.85 -14.12 -2.65
C ASN A 40 -24.47 -12.82 -1.95
N MET A 41 -25.40 -11.86 -1.93
CA MET A 41 -25.22 -10.59 -1.24
C MET A 41 -25.19 -10.79 0.28
N VAL A 42 -24.26 -10.11 0.96
CA VAL A 42 -24.23 -10.08 2.42
C VAL A 42 -25.36 -9.15 2.89
N THR A 43 -26.28 -9.69 3.69
CA THR A 43 -27.46 -8.94 4.18
C THR A 43 -27.31 -8.50 5.63
N LYS A 44 -26.59 -9.26 6.45
CA LYS A 44 -26.36 -8.95 7.88
C LYS A 44 -25.36 -7.81 8.04
N VAL A 45 -25.69 -6.85 8.89
CA VAL A 45 -24.84 -5.68 9.15
C VAL A 45 -23.53 -6.11 9.82
N GLU A 46 -23.59 -7.06 10.75
CA GLU A 46 -22.43 -7.55 11.49
C GLU A 46 -21.41 -8.23 10.57
N ASP A 47 -21.89 -8.95 9.55
CA ASP A 47 -21.02 -9.60 8.56
C ASP A 47 -20.38 -8.58 7.63
N LYS A 48 -21.11 -7.52 7.22
CA LYS A 48 -20.53 -6.41 6.45
C LYS A 48 -19.42 -5.71 7.23
N ILE A 49 -19.63 -5.44 8.52
CA ILE A 49 -18.63 -4.82 9.39
C ILE A 49 -17.37 -5.69 9.47
N LYS A 50 -17.51 -7.01 9.65
CA LYS A 50 -16.37 -7.93 9.71
C LYS A 50 -15.62 -8.00 8.37
N ILE A 51 -16.34 -8.08 7.26
CA ILE A 51 -15.73 -8.10 5.93
C ILE A 51 -15.00 -6.79 5.66
N GLN A 52 -15.60 -5.65 6.01
CA GLN A 52 -14.95 -4.35 5.86
C GLN A 52 -13.68 -4.25 6.69
N ALA A 53 -13.72 -4.63 7.97
CA ALA A 53 -12.54 -4.64 8.83
C ALA A 53 -11.41 -5.50 8.23
N SER A 54 -11.74 -6.68 7.68
CA SER A 54 -10.75 -7.53 7.01
C SER A 54 -10.17 -6.87 5.75
N ARG A 55 -10.98 -6.18 4.95
CA ARG A 55 -10.55 -5.47 3.73
C ARG A 55 -9.69 -4.25 4.06
N ASP A 56 -10.06 -3.50 5.09
CA ASP A 56 -9.29 -2.36 5.60
C ASP A 56 -7.91 -2.82 6.06
N CYS A 57 -7.83 -3.93 6.82
CA CYS A 57 -6.55 -4.50 7.23
C CYS A 57 -5.66 -4.92 6.05
N LEU A 58 -6.22 -5.51 5.00
CA LEU A 58 -5.47 -5.85 3.78
C LEU A 58 -4.95 -4.59 3.08
N THR A 59 -5.77 -3.54 3.04
CA THR A 59 -5.40 -2.25 2.45
C THR A 59 -4.26 -1.61 3.22
N TRP A 60 -4.36 -1.49 4.54
CA TRP A 60 -3.29 -0.91 5.37
C TRP A 60 -2.00 -1.71 5.32
N LYS A 61 -2.06 -3.06 5.30
CA LYS A 61 -0.87 -3.89 5.16
C LYS A 61 -0.20 -3.67 3.81
N ALA A 62 -0.96 -3.61 2.71
CA ALA A 62 -0.43 -3.35 1.38
C ALA A 62 0.18 -1.94 1.25
N GLU A 63 -0.48 -0.92 1.80
CA GLU A 63 0.03 0.45 1.84
C GLU A 63 1.31 0.54 2.67
N ARG A 64 1.35 -0.11 3.85
CA ARG A 64 2.54 -0.13 4.70
C ARG A 64 3.73 -0.76 3.99
N ASP A 65 3.52 -1.86 3.28
CA ASP A 65 4.59 -2.54 2.54
C ASP A 65 5.11 -1.66 1.38
N PHE A 66 4.23 -0.89 0.74
CA PHE A 66 4.59 0.11 -0.27
C PHE A 66 5.41 1.27 0.32
N ASP A 67 4.94 1.88 1.41
CA ASP A 67 5.63 2.95 2.13
C ASP A 67 7.01 2.52 2.64
N LEU A 68 7.10 1.29 3.18
CA LEU A 68 8.36 0.71 3.63
C LEU A 68 9.36 0.55 2.49
N HIS A 69 8.93 0.13 1.30
CA HIS A 69 9.82 0.04 0.14
C HIS A 69 10.37 1.40 -0.25
N ILE A 70 9.53 2.44 -0.24
CA ILE A 70 9.95 3.83 -0.53
C ILE A 70 10.96 4.31 0.51
N LEU A 71 10.66 4.13 1.80
CA LEU A 71 11.52 4.59 2.89
C LEU A 71 12.86 3.84 2.95
N ASN A 72 12.86 2.54 2.67
CA ASN A 72 14.08 1.72 2.62
C ASN A 72 14.98 2.08 1.42
N ASN A 73 14.39 2.61 0.34
CA ASN A 73 15.09 3.00 -0.89
C ASN A 73 14.92 4.50 -1.19
N PHE A 74 14.91 5.32 -0.13
CA PHE A 74 14.49 6.72 -0.24
C PHE A 74 15.41 7.55 -1.16
N LYS A 75 16.69 7.18 -1.27
CA LYS A 75 17.64 7.89 -2.15
C LYS A 75 17.28 7.70 -3.63
N GLU A 76 16.96 6.47 -4.01
CA GLU A 76 16.51 6.10 -5.34
C GLU A 76 15.16 6.78 -5.64
N TYR A 77 14.20 6.70 -4.71
CA TYR A 77 12.92 7.39 -4.79
C TYR A 77 13.08 8.90 -4.98
N GLU A 78 13.89 9.58 -4.14
CA GLU A 78 14.08 11.03 -4.18
C GLU A 78 14.64 11.49 -5.53
N SER A 79 15.49 10.67 -6.15
CA SER A 79 16.03 10.94 -7.49
C SER A 79 15.01 10.75 -8.62
N ALA A 80 13.90 10.04 -8.36
CA ALA A 80 12.90 9.65 -9.35
C ALA A 80 11.52 10.33 -9.16
N LYS A 81 11.21 10.85 -7.96
CA LYS A 81 9.85 11.29 -7.58
C LYS A 81 9.26 12.44 -8.41
N GLU A 82 10.09 13.20 -9.11
CA GLU A 82 9.66 14.28 -10.00
C GLU A 82 9.13 13.76 -11.36
N LYS A 83 9.28 12.46 -11.65
CA LYS A 83 8.64 11.81 -12.80
C LYS A 83 7.14 11.67 -12.53
N SER A 84 6.31 11.86 -13.56
CA SER A 84 4.83 11.86 -13.47
C SER A 84 4.17 10.60 -12.89
N PHE A 85 4.89 9.49 -12.84
CA PHE A 85 4.37 8.18 -12.41
C PHE A 85 4.61 7.91 -10.92
N PHE A 86 5.44 8.73 -10.27
CA PHE A 86 5.72 8.64 -8.85
C PHE A 86 4.81 9.61 -8.09
N ILE A 87 4.34 9.15 -6.93
CA ILE A 87 3.73 10.03 -5.95
C ILE A 87 4.80 11.02 -5.49
N ASN A 88 4.56 12.32 -5.65
CA ASN A 88 5.48 13.35 -5.18
C ASN A 88 5.18 13.70 -3.72
N ALA A 89 5.90 13.03 -2.82
CA ALA A 89 5.83 13.26 -1.38
C ALA A 89 7.24 13.33 -0.76
N SER A 90 7.35 14.08 0.33
CA SER A 90 8.55 14.21 1.15
C SER A 90 8.78 12.98 2.03
N LYS A 91 10.00 12.85 2.59
CA LYS A 91 10.32 11.77 3.52
C LYS A 91 9.43 11.77 4.76
N ASP A 92 9.14 12.96 5.28
CA ASP A 92 8.35 13.13 6.50
C ASP A 92 6.89 12.69 6.26
N GLU A 93 6.33 13.01 5.09
CA GLU A 93 4.99 12.53 4.70
C GLU A 93 4.92 10.99 4.66
N TRP A 94 5.94 10.32 4.10
CA TRP A 94 6.02 8.85 4.12
C TRP A 94 6.17 8.28 5.54
N LEU A 95 6.98 8.92 6.39
CA LEU A 95 7.18 8.48 7.77
C LEU A 95 5.90 8.66 8.61
N ASP A 96 5.20 9.76 8.44
CA ASP A 96 3.94 10.04 9.14
C ASP A 96 2.86 9.04 8.72
N ASN A 97 2.75 8.72 7.42
CA ASN A 97 1.82 7.70 6.95
C ASN A 97 2.20 6.31 7.48
N LEU A 98 3.48 5.94 7.43
CA LEU A 98 3.94 4.66 7.97
C LEU A 98 3.61 4.52 9.46
N LYS A 99 3.78 5.59 10.25
CA LYS A 99 3.40 5.61 11.66
C LYS A 99 1.90 5.39 11.83
N TYR A 100 1.08 6.14 11.11
CA TYR A 100 -0.38 5.99 11.12
C TYR A 100 -0.83 4.56 10.75
N LEU A 101 -0.24 3.97 9.70
CA LEU A 101 -0.55 2.61 9.27
C LEU A 101 -0.17 1.58 10.33
N ASN A 102 0.99 1.73 10.98
CA ASN A 102 1.39 0.86 12.07
C ASN A 102 0.47 0.99 13.28
N GLU A 103 -0.01 2.19 13.61
CA GLU A 103 -1.01 2.38 14.66
C GLU A 103 -2.33 1.69 14.31
N LYS A 104 -2.79 1.79 13.06
CA LYS A 104 -4.01 1.11 12.59
C LYS A 104 -3.88 -0.41 12.64
N ILE A 105 -2.79 -0.97 12.12
CA ILE A 105 -2.57 -2.42 12.05
C ILE A 105 -2.43 -3.01 13.46
N ASN A 106 -1.73 -2.32 14.37
CA ASN A 106 -1.48 -2.84 15.71
C ASN A 106 -2.60 -2.51 16.71
N ASN A 107 -3.61 -1.73 16.33
CA ASN A 107 -4.76 -1.46 17.20
C ASN A 107 -5.60 -2.74 17.38
N PRO A 108 -5.77 -3.26 18.62
CA PRO A 108 -6.58 -4.44 18.89
C PRO A 108 -8.05 -4.32 18.44
N GLU A 109 -8.61 -3.11 18.41
CA GLU A 109 -9.98 -2.85 17.99
C GLU A 109 -10.19 -3.13 16.49
N ASN A 110 -9.15 -2.92 15.68
CA ASN A 110 -9.20 -3.13 14.23
C ASN A 110 -9.07 -4.61 13.84
N LYS A 111 -8.61 -5.47 14.76
CA LYS A 111 -8.50 -6.93 14.57
C LYS A 111 -7.75 -7.32 13.29
N CYS A 112 -6.68 -6.61 12.97
CA CYS A 112 -5.77 -6.99 11.88
C CYS A 112 -4.91 -8.17 12.33
N ILE A 113 -5.49 -9.37 12.33
CA ILE A 113 -4.81 -10.65 12.60
C ILE A 113 -3.91 -11.01 11.41
#